data_AF-A0A9Q0VCC0-F1
#
_entry.id   AF-A0A9Q0VCC0-F1
#
_cell.length_a   1.000
_cell.length_b   1.000
_cell.length_c   1.000
_cell.angle_alpha   90.00
_cell.angle_beta   90.00
_cell.angle_gamma   90.00
#
_symmetry.space_group_name_H-M   'P 1'
#
loop_
_entity.id
_entity.type
_entity.pdbx_description
1 polymer ?
#
loop_
_entity_poly.entity_id
_entity_poly.type
_entity_poly.pdbx_seq_one_letter_code
_entity_poly.pdbx_strand_id
1 'polypeptide(L)'
;MKMMTERELCLDNIFLSAAYKTLIAKSRDSLTTRTLHSELVYNYSGSKHITESLKRCGISDSTIYILAARFNASLDEMKAAEKLINGK
;
A
#
# COMPACT_ATOMS: atom_id res chain seq x y z
N MET A 1 0.47 12.52 -9.78
CA MET A 1 -0.05 11.36 -9.01
C MET A 1 -0.06 10.11 -9.89
N LYS A 2 0.65 9.03 -9.51
CA LYS A 2 0.56 7.75 -10.23
C LYS A 2 -0.42 6.83 -9.50
N MET A 3 -1.68 6.91 -9.91
CA MET A 3 -2.72 5.97 -9.46
C MET A 3 -2.42 4.62 -10.10
N MET A 4 -1.78 3.72 -9.35
CA MET A 4 -1.45 2.37 -9.81
C MET A 4 -2.74 1.57 -10.03
N THR A 5 -3.29 1.70 -11.23
CA THR A 5 -4.19 0.70 -11.82
C THR A 5 -3.35 -0.43 -12.38
N GLU A 6 -3.95 -1.62 -12.49
CA GLU A 6 -3.32 -2.92 -12.79
C GLU A 6 -2.51 -2.99 -14.12
N ARG A 7 -2.29 -1.87 -14.82
CA ARG A 7 -1.64 -1.79 -16.13
C ARG A 7 -0.38 -0.92 -16.23
N GLU A 8 0.16 -0.37 -15.14
CA GLU A 8 1.43 0.40 -15.16
C GLU A 8 2.54 -0.22 -14.27
N LEU A 9 2.70 -1.54 -14.36
CA LEU A 9 3.52 -2.37 -13.47
C LEU A 9 5.05 -2.28 -13.64
N CYS A 10 5.61 -1.39 -14.48
CA CYS A 10 6.98 -1.57 -14.98
C CYS A 10 8.12 -0.87 -14.19
N LEU A 11 7.89 -0.14 -13.09
CA LEU A 11 8.99 0.64 -12.45
C LEU A 11 9.26 0.42 -10.95
N ASP A 12 8.39 -0.24 -10.18
CA ASP A 12 8.66 -0.54 -8.75
C ASP A 12 8.37 -2.01 -8.41
N ASN A 13 9.30 -2.89 -8.79
CA ASN A 13 9.21 -4.34 -8.55
C ASN A 13 8.99 -4.72 -7.06
N ILE A 14 9.51 -3.92 -6.14
CA ILE A 14 9.47 -4.20 -4.70
C ILE A 14 8.07 -3.97 -4.13
N PHE A 15 7.39 -2.90 -4.55
CA PHE A 15 6.05 -2.59 -4.05
C PHE A 15 5.03 -3.63 -4.51
N LEU A 16 5.09 -4.02 -5.79
CA LEU A 16 4.24 -5.08 -6.32
C LEU A 16 4.49 -6.43 -5.62
N SER A 17 5.75 -6.78 -5.39
CA SER A 17 6.10 -7.99 -4.65
C SER A 17 5.53 -7.98 -3.23
N ALA A 18 5.61 -6.85 -2.54
CA ALA A 18 5.01 -6.68 -1.21
C ALA A 18 3.48 -6.80 -1.25
N ALA A 19 2.82 -6.23 -2.26
CA ALA A 19 1.37 -6.37 -2.47
C ALA A 19 0.97 -7.83 -2.73
N TYR A 20 1.71 -8.52 -3.59
CA TYR A 20 1.48 -9.94 -3.89
C TYR A 20 1.66 -10.82 -2.64
N LYS A 21 2.74 -10.61 -1.89
CA LYS A 21 2.99 -11.32 -0.62
C LYS A 21 1.85 -11.09 0.39
N THR A 22 1.33 -9.87 0.43
CA THR A 22 0.20 -9.49 1.28
C THR A 22 -1.09 -10.21 0.89
N LEU A 23 -1.38 -10.31 -0.41
CA LEU A 23 -2.54 -11.05 -0.92
C LEU A 23 -2.44 -12.55 -0.60
N ILE A 24 -1.25 -13.15 -0.72
CA ILE A 24 -1.02 -14.55 -0.31
C ILE A 24 -1.24 -14.72 1.19
N ALA A 25 -0.71 -13.81 2.01
CA ALA A 25 -0.91 -13.87 3.46
C ALA A 25 -2.40 -13.75 3.82
N LYS A 26 -3.16 -12.91 3.10
CA LYS A 26 -4.61 -12.81 3.32
C LYS A 26 -5.34 -14.10 2.93
N SER A 27 -5.02 -14.70 1.78
CA SER A 27 -5.72 -15.89 1.30
C SER A 27 -5.49 -17.12 2.19
N ARG A 28 -4.37 -17.15 2.91
CA ARG A 28 -4.01 -18.19 3.89
C ARG A 28 -4.44 -17.85 5.32
N ASP A 29 -5.13 -16.72 5.51
CA ASP A 29 -5.47 -16.15 6.82
C ASP A 29 -4.27 -16.07 7.79
N SER A 30 -3.09 -15.78 7.25
CA SER A 30 -1.81 -15.75 7.94
C SER A 30 -1.24 -14.34 8.02
N LEU A 31 -2.11 -13.34 8.20
CA LEU A 31 -1.68 -11.95 8.34
C LEU A 31 -0.93 -11.78 9.66
N THR A 32 0.20 -11.08 9.63
CA THR A 32 0.94 -10.73 10.85
C THR A 32 0.31 -9.51 11.52
N THR A 33 -0.26 -8.62 10.72
CA THR A 33 -0.93 -7.39 11.13
C THR A 33 -2.45 -7.54 11.11
N ARG A 34 -3.15 -6.54 11.65
CA ARG A 34 -4.63 -6.56 11.78
C ARG A 34 -5.37 -6.39 10.46
N THR A 35 -4.77 -5.74 9.46
CA THR A 35 -5.46 -5.40 8.21
C THR A 35 -4.56 -5.63 7.02
N LEU A 36 -5.16 -5.87 5.85
CA LEU A 36 -4.45 -6.07 4.60
C LEU A 36 -3.61 -4.83 4.20
N HIS A 37 -4.08 -3.63 4.53
CA HIS A 37 -3.36 -2.39 4.26
C HIS A 37 -2.12 -2.22 5.15
N SER A 38 -2.23 -2.51 6.45
CA SER A 38 -1.08 -2.50 7.35
C SER A 38 -0.07 -3.59 7.01
N GLU A 39 -0.54 -4.74 6.54
CA GLU A 39 0.30 -5.86 6.11
C GLU A 39 1.13 -5.48 4.87
N LEU A 40 0.57 -4.73 3.93
CA LEU A 40 1.30 -4.21 2.78
C LEU A 40 2.47 -3.33 3.21
N VAL A 41 2.22 -2.36 4.11
CA VAL A 41 3.26 -1.46 4.61
C VAL A 41 4.32 -2.24 5.40
N TYR A 42 3.90 -3.23 6.20
CA TYR A 42 4.78 -4.15 6.90
C TYR A 42 5.68 -4.93 5.94
N ASN A 43 5.11 -5.57 4.93
CA ASN A 43 5.85 -6.34 3.93
C ASN A 43 6.78 -5.47 3.07
N TYR A 44 6.37 -4.24 2.76
CA TYR A 44 7.19 -3.29 2.01
C TYR A 44 8.41 -2.82 2.82
N SER A 45 8.27 -2.64 4.13
CA SER A 45 9.33 -2.12 5.00
C SER A 45 10.56 -3.03 5.15
N GLY A 46 10.42 -4.33 4.87
CA GLY A 46 11.46 -5.34 5.14
C GLY A 46 11.80 -5.56 6.62
N SER A 47 11.06 -4.95 7.55
CA SER A 47 11.27 -5.07 9.01
C SER A 47 10.39 -6.17 9.61
N LYS A 48 10.82 -6.72 10.76
CA LYS A 48 10.01 -7.62 11.61
C LYS A 48 9.22 -6.87 12.70
N HIS A 49 9.43 -5.56 12.82
CA HIS A 49 8.79 -4.73 13.84
C HIS A 49 7.69 -3.88 13.22
N ILE A 50 6.43 -4.24 13.50
CA ILE A 50 5.23 -3.59 12.94
C ILE A 50 5.25 -2.07 13.15
N THR A 51 5.54 -1.61 14.37
CA THR A 51 5.57 -0.19 14.72
C THR A 51 6.60 0.57 13.89
N GLU A 52 7.80 0.00 13.73
CA GLU A 52 8.87 0.65 12.97
C GLU A 52 8.56 0.67 11.47
N SER A 53 7.92 -0.38 10.95
CA SER A 53 7.45 -0.44 9.56
C SER A 53 6.48 0.70 9.24
N LEU A 54 5.48 0.91 10.10
CA LEU A 54 4.49 1.98 9.92
C LEU A 54 5.10 3.37 10.09
N LYS A 55 6.07 3.53 11.01
CA LYS A 55 6.75 4.81 11.22
C LYS A 55 7.64 5.22 10.04
N ARG A 56 8.36 4.27 9.44
CA ARG A 56 9.29 4.56 8.33
C ARG A 56 8.62 4.64 6.97
N CYS A 57 7.67 3.75 6.71
CA CYS A 57 7.04 3.59 5.39
C CYS A 57 5.62 4.13 5.33
N GLY A 58 5.04 4.54 6.46
CA GLY A 58 3.77 5.25 6.49
C GLY A 58 3.93 6.74 6.13
N ILE A 59 2.79 7.43 6.06
CA ILE A 59 2.73 8.86 5.75
C ILE A 59 3.03 9.66 7.03
N SER A 60 3.80 10.74 6.89
CA SER A 60 4.04 11.75 7.93
C SER A 60 3.55 13.13 7.50
N ASP A 61 3.45 14.08 8.43
CA ASP A 61 2.99 15.45 8.14
C ASP A 61 3.90 16.20 7.16
N SER A 62 5.18 15.81 7.07
CA SER A 62 6.15 16.40 6.14
C SER A 62 6.17 15.73 4.76
N THR A 63 5.28 14.76 4.51
CA THR A 63 5.30 13.97 3.28
C THR A 63 4.73 14.76 2.10
N ILE A 64 5.55 15.02 1.10
CA ILE A 64 5.18 15.77 -0.12
C ILE A 64 4.85 14.86 -1.33
N TYR A 65 5.15 13.56 -1.22
CA TYR A 65 4.82 12.55 -2.22
C TYR A 65 4.26 11.33 -1.52
N ILE A 66 3.11 10.83 -1.97
CA ILE A 66 2.49 9.64 -1.42
C ILE A 66 2.22 8.61 -2.52
N LEU A 67 2.33 7.34 -2.14
CA LEU A 67 1.84 6.23 -2.93
C LEU A 67 0.55 5.73 -2.29
N ALA A 68 -0.57 5.90 -2.99
CA ALA A 68 -1.88 5.42 -2.55
C ALA A 68 -2.16 4.05 -3.18
N ALA A 69 -2.53 3.08 -2.35
CA ALA A 69 -2.86 1.74 -2.79
C ALA A 69 -4.15 1.25 -2.13
N ARG A 70 -5.03 0.69 -2.95
CA ARG A 70 -6.29 0.10 -2.50
C ARG A 70 -6.46 -1.25 -3.16
N PHE A 71 -6.90 -2.22 -2.38
CA PHE A 71 -7.18 -3.57 -2.85
C PHE A 71 -8.66 -3.69 -3.19
N ASN A 72 -8.97 -4.37 -4.29
CA ASN A 72 -10.34 -4.64 -4.73
C ASN A 72 -11.22 -3.37 -4.85
N ALA A 73 -10.64 -2.27 -5.34
CA ALA A 73 -11.35 -1.00 -5.49
C ALA A 73 -12.12 -0.93 -6.81
N SER A 74 -13.37 -0.48 -6.75
CA SER A 74 -14.11 -0.04 -7.92
C SER A 74 -13.58 1.29 -8.46
N LEU A 75 -13.96 1.64 -9.69
CA LEU A 75 -13.59 2.92 -10.30
C LEU A 75 -14.10 4.12 -9.48
N ASP A 76 -15.30 4.02 -8.91
CA ASP A 76 -15.87 5.07 -8.06
C ASP A 76 -15.12 5.23 -6.74
N GLU A 77 -14.67 4.12 -6.12
CA GLU A 77 -13.82 4.18 -4.93
C GLU A 77 -12.44 4.76 -5.22
N MET A 78 -11.87 4.46 -6.39
CA MET A 78 -10.61 5.08 -6.83
C MET A 78 -10.77 6.60 -7.02
N LYS A 79 -11.86 7.05 -7.64
CA LYS A 79 -12.18 8.48 -7.76
C LYS A 79 -12.43 9.14 -6.41
N ALA A 80 -13.04 8.43 -5.47
CA ALA A 80 -13.25 8.92 -4.11
C ALA A 80 -11.91 9.08 -3.36
N ALA A 81 -10.99 8.12 -3.52
CA ALA A 81 -9.66 8.18 -2.92
C ALA A 81 -8.83 9.36 -3.46
N GLU A 82 -8.91 9.62 -4.76
CA GLU A 82 -8.25 10.78 -5.39
C GLU A 82 -8.70 12.11 -4.77
N LYS A 83 -10.00 12.26 -4.46
CA LYS A 83 -10.54 13.48 -3.81
C LYS A 83 -10.03 13.71 -2.39
N LEU A 84 -9.52 12.66 -1.72
CA LEU A 84 -8.98 12.77 -0.36
C LEU A 84 -7.53 13.27 -0.35
N ILE A 85 -6.85 13.26 -1.49
CA ILE A 85 -5.44 13.60 -1.61
C ILE A 85 -5.31 15.00 -2.20
N ASN A 86 -4.82 15.94 -1.40
CA ASN A 86 -4.50 17.29 -1.88
C ASN A 86 -3.12 17.30 -2.55
N GLY A 87 -3.05 16.87 -3.80
CA GLY A 87 -1.82 16.78 -4.60
C GLY A 87 -2.11 16.64 -6.10
N LYS A 88 -1.08 16.81 -6.93
CA LYS A 88 -1.16 16.64 -8.40
C LYS A 88 -0.57 15.31 -8.86
#